data_AF-A0A950QMF4-F1
#
_entry.id   AF-A0A950QMF4-F1
#
_cell.length_a   1.000
_cell.length_b   1.000
_cell.length_c   1.000
_cell.angle_alpha   90.00
_cell.angle_beta   90.00
_cell.angle_gamma   90.00
#
_symmetry.space_group_name_H-M   'P 1'
#
loop_
_entity.id
_entity.type
_entity.pdbx_description
1 polymer ?
#
loop_
_entity_poly.entity_id
_entity_poly.type
_entity_poly.pdbx_seq_one_letter_code
_entity_poly.pdbx_strand_id
1 'polypeptide(L)'
;MRRLLALASLAIASASVVPVSAADRGTNELAVATALPRDATARLDRLVEDGIRAGDFPGAVLVIASSQRILYRKAYGARSYEPRTIPNDPSTIYEFASVTKATITATAVMILVQRGTLRTSDTV
;
A
#
# COMPACT_ATOMS: atom_id res chain seq x y z
N MET A 1 17.16 30.50 52.48
CA MET A 1 16.62 29.17 52.11
C MET A 1 16.28 29.16 50.61
N ARG A 2 16.88 28.24 49.85
CA ARG A 2 16.41 27.60 48.59
C ARG A 2 15.86 28.55 47.50
N ARG A 3 16.68 29.02 46.54
CA ARG A 3 16.94 28.42 45.20
C ARG A 3 15.71 27.78 44.53
N LEU A 4 15.29 28.31 43.37
CA LEU A 4 15.08 27.55 42.13
C LEU A 4 14.81 28.48 40.93
N LEU A 5 15.65 28.35 39.91
CA LEU A 5 15.56 28.98 38.60
C LEU A 5 14.50 28.28 37.74
N ALA A 6 13.88 29.01 36.83
CA ALA A 6 13.31 28.44 35.61
C ALA A 6 13.57 29.39 34.43
N LEU A 7 14.66 29.12 33.69
CA LEU A 7 14.79 29.56 32.30
C LEU A 7 13.94 28.63 31.44
N ALA A 8 13.08 29.18 30.59
CA ALA A 8 12.60 28.48 29.40
C ALA A 8 12.62 29.47 28.23
N SER A 9 13.39 29.08 27.22
CA SER A 9 13.87 29.82 26.08
C SER A 9 12.78 30.25 25.09
N LEU A 10 12.90 31.49 24.63
CA LEU A 10 12.24 32.09 23.48
C LEU A 10 12.73 31.43 22.18
N ALA A 11 11.84 30.89 21.36
CA ALA A 11 12.14 30.44 20.01
C ALA A 11 11.35 31.30 19.00
N ILE A 12 12.06 32.20 18.33
CA ILE A 12 11.56 32.94 17.17
C ILE A 12 11.90 32.09 15.94
N ALA A 13 10.89 31.54 15.27
CA ALA A 13 11.07 30.91 13.97
C ALA A 13 10.69 31.92 12.88
N SER A 14 11.70 32.54 12.27
CA SER A 14 11.57 33.40 11.09
C SER A 14 11.24 32.56 9.86
N ALA A 15 10.11 32.83 9.22
CA ALA A 15 9.75 32.29 7.92
C ALA A 15 10.28 33.19 6.81
N SER A 16 11.11 32.64 5.92
CA SER A 16 11.21 33.09 4.53
C SER A 16 11.86 32.01 3.67
N VAL A 17 11.04 31.31 2.87
CA VAL A 17 11.52 30.55 1.70
C VAL A 17 10.63 30.91 0.52
N VAL A 18 11.32 31.13 -0.61
CA VAL A 18 10.93 31.64 -1.94
C VAL A 18 9.73 30.90 -2.55
N PRO A 19 8.83 31.58 -3.30
CA PRO A 19 7.72 30.92 -3.97
C PRO A 19 8.23 30.14 -5.20
N VAL A 20 7.98 28.84 -5.23
CA VAL A 20 8.11 28.02 -6.45
C VAL A 20 6.82 28.20 -7.27
N SER A 21 6.94 28.86 -8.42
CA SER A 21 5.82 29.08 -9.34
C SER A 21 5.46 27.79 -10.08
N ALA A 22 4.18 27.47 -10.03
CA ALA A 22 3.48 26.38 -10.71
C ALA A 22 3.61 26.50 -12.24
N ALA A 23 3.85 25.38 -12.93
CA ALA A 23 3.43 25.29 -14.33
C ALA A 23 3.19 23.86 -14.84
N ASP A 24 4.04 22.84 -14.59
CA ASP A 24 3.88 21.64 -15.42
C ASP A 24 4.41 20.30 -14.88
N ARG A 25 4.26 20.06 -13.59
CA ARG A 25 4.31 18.68 -13.07
C ARG A 25 3.08 18.49 -12.23
N GLY A 26 2.11 17.73 -12.75
CA GLY A 26 0.90 17.35 -12.04
C GLY A 26 1.24 16.64 -10.74
N THR A 27 1.50 17.42 -9.70
CA THR A 27 1.56 17.01 -8.31
C THR A 27 0.14 16.74 -7.86
N ASN A 28 -0.40 15.61 -8.28
CA ASN A 28 -1.17 14.84 -7.33
C ASN A 28 -0.15 14.10 -6.46
N GLU A 29 0.56 14.84 -5.60
CA GLU A 29 1.00 14.26 -4.33
C GLU A 29 -0.31 13.91 -3.61
N LEU A 30 -0.89 12.76 -3.96
CA LEU A 30 -1.95 12.17 -3.16
C LEU A 30 -1.42 12.20 -1.73
N ALA A 31 -2.07 12.98 -0.87
CA ALA A 31 -1.75 13.01 0.55
C ALA A 31 -1.51 11.57 1.00
N VAL A 32 -0.26 11.25 1.36
CA VAL A 32 0.12 9.87 1.69
C VAL A 32 -0.72 9.50 2.90
N ALA A 33 -1.73 8.67 2.69
CA ALA A 33 -2.67 8.30 3.74
C ALA A 33 -1.87 7.64 4.87
N THR A 34 -1.66 8.37 5.95
CA THR A 34 -0.91 7.90 7.12
C THR A 34 -1.81 7.05 8.01
N ALA A 35 -3.12 7.13 7.87
CA ALA A 35 -4.10 6.32 8.58
C ALA A 35 -5.35 6.08 7.72
N LEU A 36 -6.06 5.00 8.01
CA LEU A 36 -7.37 4.75 7.43
C LEU A 36 -8.44 5.59 8.14
N PRO A 37 -9.50 6.03 7.43
CA PRO A 37 -10.70 6.59 8.07
C PRO A 37 -11.27 5.64 9.13
N ARG A 38 -11.88 6.19 10.18
CA ARG A 38 -12.32 5.42 11.36
C ARG A 38 -13.29 4.26 11.04
N ASP A 39 -14.11 4.41 10.01
CA ASP A 39 -15.13 3.45 9.60
C ASP A 39 -14.72 2.59 8.38
N ALA A 40 -13.58 2.88 7.77
CA ALA A 40 -13.14 2.21 6.54
C ALA A 40 -12.92 0.72 6.74
N THR A 41 -12.28 0.31 7.85
CA THR A 41 -12.00 -1.10 8.15
C THR A 41 -13.29 -1.90 8.31
N ALA A 42 -14.29 -1.36 9.02
CA ALA A 42 -15.59 -2.01 9.19
C ALA A 42 -16.34 -2.16 7.85
N ARG A 43 -16.21 -1.19 6.94
CA ARG A 43 -16.78 -1.29 5.58
C ARG A 43 -16.07 -2.36 4.74
N LEU A 44 -14.74 -2.41 4.80
CA LEU A 44 -13.94 -3.39 4.09
C LEU A 44 -14.17 -4.82 4.61
N ASP A 45 -14.29 -4.97 5.93
CA ASP A 45 -14.63 -6.23 6.57
C ASP A 45 -15.94 -6.79 6.03
N ARG A 46 -17.00 -5.97 6.03
CA ARG A 46 -18.30 -6.37 5.49
C ARG A 46 -18.20 -6.75 4.01
N LEU A 47 -17.51 -5.97 3.19
CA LEU A 47 -17.38 -6.24 1.77
C LEU A 47 -16.73 -7.61 1.49
N VAL A 48 -15.63 -7.92 2.19
CA VAL A 48 -14.92 -9.19 1.99
C VAL A 48 -15.75 -10.36 2.53
N GLU A 49 -16.38 -10.20 3.69
CA GLU A 49 -17.24 -11.22 4.29
C GLU A 49 -18.49 -11.49 3.45
N ASP A 50 -19.06 -10.47 2.82
CA ASP A 50 -20.21 -10.60 1.92
C ASP A 50 -19.84 -11.42 0.67
N GLY A 51 -18.68 -11.18 0.07
CA GLY A 51 -18.19 -11.99 -1.06
C GLY A 51 -17.92 -13.46 -0.68
N ILE A 52 -17.37 -13.70 0.52
CA ILE A 52 -17.21 -15.06 1.04
C ILE A 52 -18.57 -15.73 1.24
N ARG A 53 -19.54 -15.02 1.82
CA ARG A 53 -20.90 -15.54 2.06
C ARG A 53 -21.66 -15.80 0.75
N ALA A 54 -21.41 -15.00 -0.29
CA ALA A 54 -21.95 -15.20 -1.62
C ALA A 54 -21.32 -16.39 -2.37
N GLY A 55 -20.19 -16.91 -1.89
CA GLY A 55 -19.48 -18.03 -2.50
C GLY A 55 -18.55 -17.64 -3.63
N ASP A 56 -18.22 -16.35 -3.78
CA ASP A 56 -17.34 -15.86 -4.85
C ASP A 56 -15.89 -16.36 -4.67
N PHE A 57 -15.47 -16.53 -3.40
CA PHE A 57 -14.17 -17.08 -3.01
C PHE A 57 -14.23 -17.60 -1.56
N PRO A 58 -13.39 -18.58 -1.17
CA PRO A 58 -13.46 -19.23 0.14
C PRO A 58 -12.84 -18.37 1.25
N GLY A 59 -11.97 -17.42 0.87
CA GLY A 59 -11.27 -16.52 1.76
C GLY A 59 -10.27 -15.65 1.00
N ALA A 60 -9.77 -14.61 1.68
CA ALA A 60 -8.84 -13.65 1.11
C ALA A 60 -7.94 -13.05 2.20
N VAL A 61 -6.80 -12.49 1.79
CA VAL A 61 -6.00 -11.59 2.64
C VAL A 61 -6.07 -10.19 2.05
N LEU A 62 -6.64 -9.24 2.78
CA LEU A 62 -6.70 -7.84 2.37
C LEU A 62 -5.52 -7.08 2.96
N VAL A 63 -4.76 -6.39 2.10
CA VAL A 63 -3.65 -5.52 2.49
C VAL A 63 -3.88 -4.12 1.94
N ILE A 64 -3.78 -3.11 2.80
CA ILE A 64 -3.73 -1.70 2.41
C ILE A 64 -2.41 -1.13 2.90
N ALA A 65 -1.66 -0.53 1.98
CA ALA A 65 -0.36 0.04 2.27
C ALA A 65 -0.23 1.45 1.67
N SER A 66 0.59 2.25 2.34
CA SER A 66 1.16 3.49 1.83
C SER A 66 2.60 3.23 1.38
N SER A 67 3.24 4.21 0.74
CA SER A 67 4.66 4.14 0.39
C SER A 67 5.60 3.88 1.57
N GLN A 68 5.16 4.20 2.80
CA GLN A 68 5.99 4.08 4.01
C GLN A 68 5.68 2.87 4.87
N ARG A 69 4.43 2.38 4.86
CA ARG A 69 4.00 1.29 5.75
C ARG A 69 2.71 0.62 5.31
N ILE A 70 2.52 -0.61 5.79
CA ILE A 70 1.22 -1.30 5.79
C ILE A 70 0.30 -0.62 6.81
N LEU A 71 -0.88 -0.21 6.37
CA LEU A 71 -1.92 0.42 7.19
C LEU A 71 -2.95 -0.60 7.68
N TYR A 72 -3.13 -1.68 6.93
CA TYR A 72 -4.10 -2.73 7.23
C TYR A 72 -3.66 -4.06 6.61
N ARG A 73 -3.77 -5.15 7.36
CA ARG A 73 -3.55 -6.52 6.88
C ARG A 73 -4.40 -7.49 7.69
N LYS A 74 -5.37 -8.13 7.06
CA LYS A 74 -6.26 -9.11 7.71
C LYS A 74 -6.56 -10.27 6.78
N ALA A 75 -6.61 -11.47 7.35
CA ALA A 75 -7.07 -12.68 6.66
C ALA A 75 -8.55 -12.94 6.97
N TYR A 76 -9.27 -13.45 5.97
CA TYR A 76 -10.68 -13.77 6.02
C TYR A 76 -10.90 -15.17 5.46
N GLY A 77 -11.90 -15.87 6.00
CA GLY A 77 -12.36 -17.17 5.50
C GLY A 77 -11.29 -18.26 5.52
N ALA A 78 -11.32 -19.11 4.50
CA ALA A 78 -10.44 -20.25 4.30
C ALA A 78 -9.50 -20.05 3.10
N ARG A 79 -8.30 -20.64 3.17
CA ARG A 79 -7.35 -20.67 2.04
C ARG A 79 -7.52 -21.89 1.12
N SER A 80 -8.55 -22.69 1.36
CA SER A 80 -8.87 -23.89 0.58
C SER A 80 -10.37 -24.02 0.43
N TYR A 81 -10.76 -24.69 -0.66
CA TYR A 81 -12.13 -25.16 -0.88
C TYR A 81 -12.35 -26.53 -0.22
N GLU A 82 -13.55 -27.07 -0.43
CA GLU A 82 -13.89 -28.45 -0.07
C GLU A 82 -12.96 -29.48 -0.73
N PRO A 83 -12.77 -30.65 -0.11
CA PRO A 83 -13.45 -31.16 1.09
C PRO A 83 -12.82 -30.71 2.41
N ARG A 84 -11.66 -30.03 2.38
CA ARG A 84 -10.92 -29.66 3.58
C ARG A 84 -10.83 -28.14 3.69
N THR A 85 -11.65 -27.56 4.58
CA THR A 85 -11.58 -26.15 4.94
C THR A 85 -10.37 -25.88 5.84
N ILE A 86 -9.40 -25.12 5.35
CA ILE A 86 -8.22 -24.71 6.11
C ILE A 86 -8.35 -23.20 6.37
N PRO A 87 -8.35 -22.74 7.63
CA PRO A 87 -8.41 -21.32 7.95
C PRO A 87 -7.33 -20.54 7.20
N ASN A 88 -7.71 -19.36 6.72
CA ASN A 88 -6.76 -18.50 6.06
C ASN A 88 -5.82 -17.85 7.09
N ASP A 89 -4.63 -17.49 6.63
CA ASP A 89 -3.59 -16.84 7.44
C ASP A 89 -3.05 -15.63 6.68
N PRO A 90 -2.73 -14.50 7.34
CA PRO A 90 -2.16 -13.34 6.66
C PRO A 90 -0.89 -13.64 5.85
N SER A 91 -0.15 -14.70 6.19
CA SER A 91 1.07 -15.18 5.51
C SER A 91 0.80 -16.23 4.43
N THR A 92 -0.46 -16.55 4.13
CA THR A 92 -0.81 -17.48 3.05
C THR A 92 -0.23 -17.02 1.73
N ILE A 93 0.46 -17.94 1.06
CA ILE A 93 1.01 -17.72 -0.28
C ILE A 93 -0.08 -18.06 -1.29
N TYR A 94 -0.34 -17.10 -2.18
CA TYR A 94 -1.29 -17.24 -3.29
C TYR A 94 -0.56 -17.28 -4.62
N GLU A 95 -1.17 -17.95 -5.60
CA GLU A 95 -0.73 -17.84 -6.99
C GLU A 95 -1.08 -16.45 -7.53
N PHE A 96 -0.07 -15.69 -7.96
CA PHE A 96 -0.32 -14.35 -8.51
C PHE A 96 -0.97 -14.38 -9.90
N ALA A 97 -0.99 -15.54 -10.57
CA ALA A 97 -1.53 -15.72 -11.90
C ALA A 97 -1.10 -14.58 -12.85
N SER A 98 -2.04 -13.96 -13.56
CA SER A 98 -1.73 -12.89 -14.52
C SER A 98 -1.17 -11.60 -13.91
N VAL A 99 -1.25 -11.39 -12.58
CA VAL A 99 -0.58 -10.25 -11.92
C VAL A 99 0.94 -10.32 -12.14
N THR A 100 1.50 -11.53 -12.24
CA THR A 100 2.90 -11.80 -12.60
C THR A 100 3.36 -11.02 -13.83
N LYS A 101 2.48 -10.85 -14.84
CA LYS A 101 2.83 -10.14 -16.07
C LYS A 101 3.21 -8.69 -15.78
N ALA A 102 2.36 -8.00 -15.02
CA ALA A 102 2.55 -6.57 -14.73
C ALA A 102 3.65 -6.33 -13.69
N THR A 103 3.70 -7.14 -12.62
CA THR A 103 4.63 -6.88 -11.50
C THR A 103 6.01 -7.48 -11.72
N ILE A 104 6.12 -8.61 -12.41
CA ILE A 104 7.36 -9.35 -12.59
C ILE A 104 7.85 -9.24 -14.04
N THR A 105 7.10 -9.76 -15.02
CA THR A 105 7.58 -9.87 -16.39
C THR A 105 7.83 -8.52 -17.05
N ALA A 106 6.86 -7.61 -16.99
CA ALA A 106 6.97 -6.27 -17.56
C ALA A 106 8.12 -5.49 -16.90
N THR A 107 8.23 -5.55 -15.57
CA THR A 107 9.34 -4.96 -14.82
C THR A 107 10.69 -5.50 -15.29
N ALA A 108 10.83 -6.82 -15.40
CA ALA A 108 12.07 -7.45 -15.86
C ALA A 108 12.44 -7.03 -17.29
N VAL A 109 11.47 -7.03 -18.20
CA VAL A 109 11.66 -6.56 -19.59
C VAL A 109 12.10 -5.09 -19.61
N MET A 110 11.45 -4.21 -18.84
CA MET A 110 11.82 -2.80 -18.81
C MET A 110 13.19 -2.55 -18.17
N ILE A 111 13.63 -3.39 -17.23
CA ILE A 111 15.02 -3.38 -16.73
C ILE A 111 16.00 -3.71 -17.86
N LEU A 112 15.69 -4.67 -18.74
CA LEU A 112 16.53 -4.98 -19.90
C LEU A 112 16.54 -3.84 -20.92
N VAL A 113 15.41 -3.17 -21.12
CA VAL A 113 15.32 -1.98 -21.96
C VAL A 113 16.18 -0.85 -21.39
N GLN A 114 16.10 -0.60 -20.09
CA GLN A 114 16.92 0.41 -19.41
C GLN A 114 18.41 0.12 -19.53
N ARG A 115 18.80 -1.16 -19.56
CA ARG A 115 20.19 -1.61 -19.76
C ARG A 115 20.66 -1.57 -21.21
N GLY A 116 19.78 -1.26 -22.16
CA GLY A 116 20.08 -1.24 -23.60
C GLY A 116 20.26 -2.62 -24.23
N THR A 117 19.90 -3.70 -23.52
CA THR A 117 20.02 -5.09 -24.00
C THR A 117 18.82 -5.57 -24.81
N LEU A 118 17.71 -4.83 -24.79
CA LEU A 118 16.47 -5.10 -25.51
C LEU A 118 15.82 -3.76 -25.88
N ARG A 119 15.12 -3.69 -27.01
CA ARG A 119 14.20 -2.58 -27.31
C ARG A 119 12.78 -3.11 -27.47
N THR A 120 11.79 -2.33 -27.08
CA THR A 120 10.37 -2.68 -27.24
C THR A 120 9.93 -2.75 -28.70
N SER A 121 10.72 -2.20 -29.62
CA SER A 121 10.50 -2.23 -31.07
C SER A 121 11.27 -3.33 -31.78
N ASP A 122 12.04 -4.16 -31.08
CA ASP A 122 12.73 -5.29 -31.70
C ASP A 122 11.71 -6.33 -32.18
N THR A 123 11.98 -6.97 -33.31
CA THR A 123 11.18 -8.08 -33.80
C THR A 123 11.39 -9.32 -32.92
N VAL A 124 10.31 -10.05 -32.64
CA VAL A 124 10.34 -11.32 -31.87
C VAL A 124 10.92 -12.45 -32.70
#